data_AF-A0AA50ZBT8-F1
#
_entry.id   AF-A0AA50ZBT8-F1
#
_cell.length_a   1.000
_cell.length_b   1.000
_cell.length_c   1.000
_cell.angle_alpha   90.00
_cell.angle_beta   90.00
_cell.angle_gamma   90.00
#
_symmetry.space_group_name_H-M   'P 1'
#
loop_
_entity.id
_entity.type
_entity.pdbx_description
1 polymer ?
#
loop_
_entity_poly.entity_id
_entity_poly.type
_entity_poly.pdbx_seq_one_letter_code
_entity_poly.pdbx_strand_id
1 'polypeptide(L)'
;WQVNTRIHVNGGEFIGFIKEDGSFVIHNVPTGSYVVEVIHPDYMYEPVRVEINSKGKFRARKVNYVQTSQVVQVPYPLRLKTSFKYKYFQVREQLRVTDFLFNPMIIMMVLPLLLIMVLPKMMNDPETKEDLKQISNMTKMTELPEMSEMFTNLF
;
A
#
# COMPACT_ATOMS: atom_id res chain seq x y z
N TRP A 1 -5.38 25.28 -6.71
CA TRP A 1 -5.07 23.97 -7.32
C TRP A 1 -5.20 24.05 -8.84
N GLN A 2 -6.31 24.55 -9.39
CA GLN A 2 -6.51 24.73 -10.85
C GLN A 2 -5.35 25.42 -11.59
N VAL A 3 -4.82 26.52 -11.06
CA VAL A 3 -3.68 27.26 -11.68
C VAL A 3 -2.42 26.39 -11.82
N ASN A 4 -2.25 25.43 -10.91
CA ASN A 4 -1.12 24.51 -10.88
C ASN A 4 -1.40 23.21 -11.65
N THR A 5 -2.60 23.05 -12.21
CA THR A 5 -3.00 21.87 -12.96
C THR A 5 -3.00 22.17 -14.45
N ARG A 6 -2.39 21.29 -15.25
CA ARG A 6 -2.52 21.32 -16.71
C ARG A 6 -2.95 19.95 -17.21
N ILE A 7 -3.72 19.94 -18.31
CA ILE A 7 -4.07 18.69 -18.98
C ILE A 7 -3.14 18.54 -20.16
N HIS A 8 -2.33 17.49 -20.17
CA HIS A 8 -1.45 17.16 -21.28
C HIS A 8 -2.06 16.03 -22.11
N VAL A 9 -1.90 16.12 -23.42
CA VAL A 9 -2.21 15.03 -24.35
C VAL A 9 -0.93 14.65 -25.07
N ASN A 10 -0.59 13.35 -25.08
CA ASN A 10 0.64 12.81 -25.65
C ASN A 10 1.90 13.57 -25.19
N GLY A 11 2.07 13.73 -23.88
CA GLY A 11 3.25 14.42 -23.33
C GLY A 11 3.28 15.93 -23.58
N GLY A 12 2.16 16.55 -24.00
CA GLY A 12 2.04 17.98 -24.20
C GLY A 12 1.92 18.43 -25.66
N GLU A 13 1.69 17.50 -26.60
CA GLU A 13 1.33 17.79 -27.99
C GLU A 13 0.09 18.70 -28.05
N PHE A 14 -0.91 18.41 -27.20
CA PHE A 14 -2.01 19.31 -26.93
C PHE A 14 -2.06 19.63 -25.44
N ILE A 15 -2.37 20.89 -25.14
CA ILE A 15 -2.45 21.38 -23.77
C ILE A 15 -3.86 21.92 -23.52
N GLY A 16 -4.50 21.42 -22.47
CA GLY A 16 -5.79 21.86 -21.98
C GLY A 16 -5.70 22.52 -20.61
N PHE A 17 -6.70 23.35 -20.32
CA PHE A 17 -6.84 24.04 -19.05
C PHE A 17 -8.12 23.59 -18.34
N ILE A 18 -8.07 23.63 -17.01
CA ILE A 18 -9.22 23.31 -16.16
C ILE A 18 -10.04 24.59 -15.94
N LYS A 19 -11.36 24.47 -16.04
CA LYS A 19 -12.33 25.53 -15.77
C LYS A 19 -12.62 25.64 -14.27
N GLU A 20 -13.35 26.68 -13.86
CA GLU A 20 -13.72 26.92 -12.46
C GLU A 20 -14.52 25.76 -11.84
N ASP A 21 -15.33 25.07 -12.64
CA ASP A 21 -16.12 23.90 -12.23
C ASP A 21 -15.32 22.59 -12.15
N GLY A 22 -14.01 22.63 -12.45
CA GLY A 22 -13.13 21.46 -12.47
C GLY A 22 -13.22 20.63 -13.74
N SER A 23 -14.05 21.01 -14.71
CA SER A 23 -14.10 20.38 -16.02
C SER A 23 -12.97 20.88 -16.93
N PHE A 24 -12.69 20.14 -18.01
CA PHE A 24 -11.73 20.57 -19.03
C PHE A 24 -12.22 20.14 -20.40
N VAL A 25 -11.82 20.89 -21.43
CA VAL A 25 -12.09 20.57 -22.84
C VAL A 25 -10.83 20.86 -23.65
N ILE A 26 -10.51 19.96 -24.57
CA ILE A 26 -9.39 20.13 -25.51
C ILE A 26 -9.98 20.12 -26.90
N HIS A 27 -9.76 21.21 -27.62
CA HIS A 27 -10.29 21.40 -28.96
C HIS A 27 -9.25 21.01 -30.01
N ASN A 28 -9.72 20.77 -31.24
CA ASN A 28 -8.89 20.57 -32.43
C ASN A 28 -7.94 19.36 -32.33
N VAL A 29 -8.32 18.32 -31.59
CA VAL A 29 -7.60 17.04 -31.55
C VAL A 29 -8.06 16.18 -32.73
N PRO A 30 -7.18 15.79 -33.65
CA PRO A 30 -7.54 14.97 -34.81
C PRO A 30 -7.89 13.53 -34.39
N THR A 31 -8.30 12.72 -35.36
CA THR A 31 -8.63 11.31 -35.14
C THR A 31 -7.36 10.52 -34.84
N GLY A 32 -7.37 9.71 -33.78
CA GLY A 32 -6.18 8.99 -33.34
C GLY A 32 -6.31 8.38 -31.95
N SER A 33 -5.22 7.82 -31.44
CA SER A 33 -5.10 7.30 -30.08
C SER A 33 -4.17 8.20 -29.29
N TYR A 34 -4.69 8.78 -28.21
CA TYR A 34 -3.98 9.76 -27.40
C TYR A 34 -3.92 9.32 -25.95
N VAL A 35 -2.85 9.67 -25.26
CA VAL A 35 -2.76 9.52 -23.80
C VAL A 35 -3.02 10.87 -23.16
N VAL A 36 -4.07 10.94 -22.33
CA VAL A 36 -4.46 12.14 -21.59
C VAL A 36 -3.93 12.02 -20.16
N GLU A 37 -3.24 13.05 -19.72
CA GLU A 37 -2.55 13.11 -18.43
C GLU A 37 -2.91 14.42 -17.73
N VAL A 38 -3.10 14.35 -16.41
CA VAL A 38 -3.30 15.54 -15.57
C VAL A 38 -2.02 15.79 -14.83
N ILE A 39 -1.38 16.92 -15.13
CA ILE A 39 -0.13 17.34 -14.53
C ILE A 39 -0.45 18.27 -13.37
N HIS A 40 -0.08 17.86 -12.16
CA HIS A 40 -0.17 18.68 -10.96
C HIS A 40 1.09 18.48 -10.10
N PRO A 41 1.66 19.52 -9.48
CA PRO A 41 2.87 19.38 -8.67
C PRO A 41 2.68 18.49 -7.45
N ASP A 42 1.57 18.57 -6.72
CA ASP A 42 1.42 17.77 -5.49
C ASP A 42 0.67 16.44 -5.65
N TYR A 43 -0.06 16.22 -6.74
CA TYR A 43 -1.00 15.09 -6.85
C TYR A 43 -0.76 14.32 -8.14
N MET A 44 -0.73 12.99 -8.01
CA MET A 44 -0.66 12.08 -9.15
C MET A 44 -2.08 11.71 -9.61
N TYR A 45 -2.28 11.71 -10.92
CA TYR A 45 -3.49 11.22 -11.57
C TYR A 45 -3.14 10.05 -12.47
N GLU A 46 -4.00 9.03 -12.54
CA GLU A 46 -3.79 7.95 -13.52
C GLU A 46 -4.00 8.46 -14.95
N PRO A 47 -3.06 8.19 -15.88
CA PRO A 47 -3.23 8.56 -17.27
C PRO A 47 -4.28 7.67 -17.93
N VAL A 48 -5.03 8.23 -18.89
CA VAL A 48 -6.09 7.51 -19.61
C VAL A 48 -5.85 7.62 -21.11
N ARG A 49 -5.95 6.49 -21.82
CA ARG A 49 -5.87 6.48 -23.28
C ARG A 49 -7.26 6.75 -23.85
N VAL A 50 -7.36 7.76 -24.72
CA VAL A 50 -8.58 8.12 -25.45
C VAL A 50 -8.36 7.88 -26.93
N GLU A 51 -9.24 7.08 -27.53
CA GLU A 51 -9.29 6.82 -28.96
C GLU A 51 -10.45 7.59 -29.58
N ILE A 52 -10.14 8.33 -30.64
CA ILE A 52 -11.07 9.16 -31.41
C ILE A 52 -11.19 8.55 -32.80
N ASN A 53 -12.35 7.99 -33.12
CA ASN A 53 -12.63 7.43 -34.44
C ASN A 53 -12.90 8.55 -35.47
N SER A 54 -12.76 8.26 -36.76
CA SER A 54 -13.11 9.16 -37.88
C SER A 54 -14.56 9.62 -37.87
N LYS A 55 -15.45 8.86 -37.22
CA LYS A 55 -16.87 9.22 -36.99
C LYS A 55 -17.11 10.10 -35.75
N GLY A 56 -16.05 10.54 -35.05
CA GLY A 56 -16.15 11.34 -33.82
C GLY A 56 -16.59 10.56 -32.58
N LYS A 57 -16.59 9.22 -32.62
CA LYS A 57 -16.87 8.40 -31.43
C LYS A 57 -15.63 8.30 -30.54
N PHE A 58 -15.84 8.46 -29.24
CA PHE A 58 -14.79 8.35 -28.22
C PHE A 58 -14.80 6.97 -27.55
N ARG A 59 -13.61 6.41 -27.31
CA ARG A 59 -13.42 5.26 -26.43
C ARG A 59 -12.27 5.56 -25.48
N ALA A 60 -12.51 5.49 -24.17
CA ALA A 60 -11.47 5.67 -23.16
C ALA A 60 -11.12 4.32 -22.52
N ARG A 61 -9.83 4.10 -22.26
CA ARG A 61 -9.32 2.90 -21.58
C ARG A 61 -8.12 3.22 -20.69
N LYS A 62 -7.90 2.41 -19.65
CA LYS A 62 -6.72 2.53 -18.80
C LYS A 62 -5.44 2.32 -19.62
N VAL A 63 -4.41 3.11 -19.35
CA VAL A 63 -3.12 2.98 -20.03
C VAL A 63 -2.39 1.76 -19.47
N ASN A 64 -1.97 0.85 -20.35
CA ASN A 64 -1.08 -0.25 -20.04
C ASN A 64 -0.03 -0.36 -21.16
N TYR A 65 1.24 -0.14 -20.82
CA TYR A 65 2.35 -0.21 -21.77
C TYR A 65 2.93 -1.63 -21.91
N VAL A 66 2.65 -2.53 -20.96
CA VAL A 66 3.15 -3.91 -20.96
C VAL A 66 2.21 -4.81 -21.77
N GLN A 67 0.91 -4.73 -21.51
CA GLN A 67 -0.12 -5.51 -22.20
C GLN A 67 -1.07 -4.58 -22.96
N THR A 68 -0.70 -4.26 -24.20
CA THR A 68 -1.46 -3.33 -25.06
C THR A 68 -2.80 -3.90 -25.56
N SER A 69 -2.93 -5.23 -25.56
CA SER A 69 -4.15 -5.96 -25.91
C SER A 69 -5.21 -5.94 -24.81
N GLN A 70 -4.81 -5.71 -23.56
CA GLN A 70 -5.74 -5.63 -22.44
C GLN A 70 -6.55 -4.33 -22.56
N VAL A 71 -7.87 -4.46 -22.63
CA VAL A 71 -8.79 -3.32 -22.74
C VAL A 71 -9.64 -3.22 -21.49
N VAL A 72 -9.25 -2.32 -20.59
CA VAL A 72 -10.08 -1.93 -19.45
C VAL A 72 -10.74 -0.60 -19.80
N GLN A 73 -12.02 -0.65 -20.16
CA GLN A 73 -12.78 0.54 -20.56
C GLN A 73 -13.02 1.46 -19.36
N VAL A 74 -12.91 2.76 -19.60
CA VAL A 74 -13.14 3.84 -18.63
C VAL A 74 -14.29 4.69 -19.15
N PRO A 75 -15.20 5.20 -18.28
CA PRO A 75 -16.28 6.06 -18.72
C PRO A 75 -15.78 7.34 -19.39
N TYR A 76 -16.55 7.80 -20.38
CA TYR A 76 -16.38 9.10 -21.03
C TYR A 76 -17.67 9.92 -20.84
N PRO A 77 -17.62 11.22 -20.52
CA PRO A 77 -16.44 12.07 -20.28
C PRO A 77 -15.54 11.59 -19.15
N LEU A 78 -14.24 11.90 -19.24
CA LEU A 78 -13.24 11.43 -18.30
C LEU A 78 -13.50 11.97 -16.88
N ARG A 79 -13.56 11.06 -15.90
CA ARG A 79 -13.66 11.38 -14.48
C ARG A 79 -12.37 10.99 -13.78
N LEU A 80 -11.38 11.87 -13.85
CA LEU A 80 -10.04 11.61 -13.33
C LEU A 80 -10.00 11.95 -11.84
N LYS A 81 -9.64 10.95 -11.02
CA LYS A 81 -9.46 11.11 -9.57
C LYS A 81 -7.97 11.12 -9.24
N THR A 82 -7.62 11.81 -8.18
CA THR A 82 -6.26 11.79 -7.62
C THR A 82 -5.97 10.41 -7.03
N SER A 83 -4.83 9.83 -7.38
CA SER A 83 -4.39 8.53 -6.85
C SER A 83 -3.69 8.70 -5.51
N PHE A 84 -2.65 9.53 -5.47
CA PHE A 84 -1.89 9.82 -4.26
C PHE A 84 -1.21 11.19 -4.33
N LYS A 85 -0.81 11.71 -3.18
CA LYS A 85 0.02 12.91 -3.09
C LYS A 85 1.49 12.54 -3.31
N TYR A 86 2.21 13.28 -4.15
CA TYR A 86 3.64 13.06 -4.35
C TYR A 86 4.41 13.25 -3.04
N LYS A 87 5.28 12.29 -2.75
CA LYS A 87 6.28 12.38 -1.68
C LYS A 87 7.63 12.60 -2.34
N TYR A 88 7.92 13.85 -2.66
CA TYR A 88 9.19 14.24 -3.28
C TYR A 88 10.40 13.96 -2.40
N PHE A 89 10.21 14.04 -1.09
CA PHE A 89 11.27 13.85 -0.11
C PHE A 89 11.07 12.55 0.66
N GLN A 90 12.16 11.81 0.82
CA GLN A 90 12.21 10.71 1.76
C GLN A 90 12.29 11.26 3.18
N VAL A 91 11.44 10.73 4.06
CA VAL A 91 11.48 11.08 5.48
C VAL A 91 12.73 10.44 6.07
N ARG A 92 13.53 11.22 6.82
CA ARG A 92 14.69 10.68 7.54
C ARG A 92 14.22 9.66 8.58
N GLU A 93 14.99 8.60 8.75
CA GLU A 93 14.80 7.67 9.86
C GLU A 93 14.92 8.44 11.18
N GLN A 94 13.94 8.26 12.05
CA GLN A 94 13.90 8.86 13.37
C GLN A 94 14.09 7.75 14.39
N LEU A 95 14.85 8.02 15.44
CA LEU A 95 14.90 7.12 16.59
C LEU A 95 13.54 7.19 17.29
N ARG A 96 12.67 6.21 17.03
CA ARG A 96 11.41 6.07 17.75
C ARG A 96 11.62 5.14 18.93
N VAL A 97 11.20 5.56 20.12
CA VAL A 97 11.26 4.71 21.32
C VAL A 97 10.46 3.41 21.11
N THR A 98 9.41 3.46 20.30
CA THR A 98 8.66 2.27 19.86
C THR A 98 9.51 1.30 19.06
N ASP A 99 10.38 1.80 18.18
CA ASP A 99 11.22 0.94 17.33
C ASP A 99 12.32 0.26 18.16
N PHE A 100 12.73 0.89 19.27
CA PHE A 100 13.59 0.26 20.28
C PHE A 100 12.82 -0.79 21.11
N LEU A 101 11.65 -0.45 21.65
CA LEU A 101 10.86 -1.38 22.47
C LEU A 101 10.38 -2.60 21.68
N PHE A 102 9.95 -2.42 20.43
CA PHE A 102 9.49 -3.49 19.54
C PHE A 102 10.62 -4.14 18.73
N ASN A 103 11.87 -3.85 19.09
CA ASN A 103 12.99 -4.57 18.50
C ASN A 103 12.94 -6.04 18.96
N PRO A 104 12.94 -7.02 18.05
CA PRO A 104 12.86 -8.43 18.40
C PRO A 104 13.96 -8.85 19.37
N MET A 105 15.16 -8.25 19.30
CA MET A 105 16.24 -8.57 20.25
C MET A 105 15.94 -8.08 21.67
N ILE A 106 15.31 -6.91 21.82
CA ILE A 106 15.01 -6.32 23.14
C ILE A 106 13.83 -7.04 23.78
N ILE A 107 12.79 -7.37 23.01
CA ILE A 107 11.66 -8.18 23.51
C ILE A 107 12.17 -9.54 23.99
N MET A 108 12.98 -10.23 23.18
CA MET A 108 13.49 -11.56 23.52
C MET A 108 14.42 -11.54 24.74
N MET A 109 15.05 -10.41 25.06
CA MET A 109 15.87 -10.27 26.27
C MET A 109 15.03 -9.94 27.51
N VAL A 110 14.08 -9.00 27.40
CA VAL A 110 13.32 -8.49 28.55
C VAL A 110 12.19 -9.44 28.98
N LEU A 111 11.49 -10.04 28.01
CA LEU A 111 10.37 -10.95 28.29
C LEU A 111 10.73 -12.13 29.19
N PRO A 112 11.80 -12.92 28.92
CA PRO A 112 12.18 -14.04 29.80
C PRO A 112 12.64 -13.57 31.18
N LEU A 113 13.33 -12.43 31.30
CA LEU A 113 13.72 -11.88 32.60
C LEU A 113 12.50 -11.48 33.45
N LEU A 114 11.48 -10.88 32.82
CA LEU A 114 10.23 -10.54 33.48
C LEU A 114 9.49 -11.80 33.94
N LEU A 115 9.42 -12.83 33.10
CA LEU A 115 8.85 -14.13 33.47
C LEU A 115 9.61 -14.74 34.65
N ILE A 116 10.94 -14.78 34.63
CA ILE A 116 11.75 -15.31 35.75
C ILE A 116 11.52 -14.54 37.05
N MET A 117 11.19 -13.25 36.99
CA MET A 117 10.90 -12.43 38.16
C MET A 117 9.46 -12.59 38.68
N VAL A 118 8.48 -12.76 37.80
CA VAL A 118 7.05 -12.84 38.16
C VAL A 118 6.60 -14.27 38.46
N LEU A 119 7.10 -15.26 37.72
CA LEU A 119 6.83 -16.68 37.96
C LEU A 119 7.02 -17.09 39.43
N PRO A 120 8.13 -16.80 40.13
CA PRO A 120 8.29 -17.18 41.53
C PRO A 120 7.30 -16.48 42.46
N LYS A 121 6.83 -15.27 42.12
CA LYS A 121 5.81 -14.56 42.91
C LYS A 121 4.42 -15.17 42.71
N MET A 122 4.05 -15.53 41.49
CA MET A 122 2.80 -16.23 41.20
C MET A 122 2.83 -17.67 41.72
N MET A 123 3.98 -18.34 41.64
CA MET A 123 4.19 -19.68 42.19
C MET A 123 4.14 -19.71 43.72
N ASN A 124 4.09 -18.60 44.44
CA ASN A 124 3.89 -18.64 45.89
C ASN A 124 2.42 -18.85 46.28
N ASP A 125 1.47 -18.54 45.39
CA ASP A 125 0.05 -18.78 45.61
C ASP A 125 -0.30 -20.27 45.37
N PRO A 126 -1.06 -20.92 46.30
CA PRO A 126 -1.33 -22.35 46.24
C PRO A 126 -2.16 -22.77 45.01
N GLU A 127 -3.07 -21.92 44.50
CA GLU A 127 -3.84 -22.17 43.28
C GLU A 127 -2.94 -22.29 42.03
N THR A 128 -2.01 -21.35 41.86
CA THR A 128 -1.15 -21.31 40.67
C THR A 128 -0.14 -22.46 40.65
N LYS A 129 0.23 -23.01 41.81
CA LYS A 129 1.04 -24.24 41.91
C LYS A 129 0.30 -25.46 41.38
N GLU A 130 -1.01 -25.55 41.60
CA GLU A 130 -1.82 -26.66 41.09
C GLU A 130 -2.01 -26.53 39.58
N ASP A 131 -2.31 -25.34 39.09
CA ASP A 131 -2.41 -25.07 37.64
C ASP A 131 -1.10 -25.36 36.89
N LEU A 132 0.05 -24.96 37.45
CA LEU A 132 1.36 -25.26 36.86
C LEU A 132 1.70 -26.76 36.89
N LYS A 133 1.31 -27.48 37.95
CA LYS A 133 1.44 -28.94 37.99
C LYS A 133 0.52 -29.61 36.97
N GLN A 134 -0.67 -29.07 36.76
CA GLN A 134 -1.64 -29.58 35.78
C GLN A 134 -1.15 -29.31 34.35
N ILE A 135 -0.66 -28.10 34.05
CA ILE A 135 -0.01 -27.74 32.79
C ILE A 135 1.23 -28.60 32.56
N SER A 136 2.08 -28.80 33.57
CA SER A 136 3.28 -29.66 33.49
C SER A 136 2.93 -31.13 33.24
N ASN A 137 1.88 -31.66 33.87
CA ASN A 137 1.38 -33.00 33.58
C ASN A 137 0.80 -33.08 32.14
N MET A 138 0.11 -32.04 31.67
CA MET A 138 -0.41 -31.95 30.29
C MET A 138 0.71 -31.84 29.24
N THR A 139 1.77 -31.09 29.53
CA THR A 139 2.98 -30.97 28.67
C THR A 139 3.92 -32.17 28.80
N LYS A 140 3.84 -32.96 29.86
CA LYS A 140 4.48 -34.30 29.91
C LYS A 140 3.69 -35.35 29.13
N MET A 141 2.37 -35.21 29.02
CA MET A 141 1.53 -36.04 28.17
C MET A 141 1.57 -35.63 26.69
N THR A 142 1.99 -34.39 26.40
CA THR A 142 2.15 -33.85 25.06
C THR A 142 3.63 -33.57 24.86
N GLU A 143 4.40 -34.57 24.42
CA GLU A 143 5.79 -34.39 23.99
C GLU A 143 5.86 -33.16 23.07
N LEU A 144 6.27 -32.00 23.61
CA LEU A 144 6.52 -30.84 22.80
C LEU A 144 7.73 -31.21 21.95
N PRO A 145 7.61 -31.27 20.61
CA PRO A 145 8.76 -31.58 19.77
C PRO A 145 9.83 -30.54 20.09
N GLU A 146 11.05 -31.00 20.34
CA GLU A 146 12.18 -30.11 20.55
C GLU A 146 12.21 -29.13 19.37
N MET A 147 12.35 -27.82 19.61
CA MET A 147 12.21 -26.81 18.54
C MET A 147 13.08 -27.12 17.31
N SER A 148 14.18 -27.85 17.52
CA SER A 148 15.01 -28.52 16.51
C SER A 148 14.20 -29.30 15.46
N GLU A 149 13.30 -30.20 15.89
CA GLU A 149 12.53 -31.10 15.02
C GLU A 149 11.45 -30.37 14.20
N MET A 150 10.91 -29.25 14.71
CA MET A 150 9.94 -28.44 13.98
C MET A 150 10.57 -27.66 12.81
N PHE A 151 11.84 -27.25 12.94
CA PHE A 151 12.56 -26.62 11.84
C PHE A 151 12.94 -27.62 10.74
N THR A 152 13.28 -28.86 11.12
CA THR A 152 13.65 -29.90 10.14
C THR A 152 12.48 -30.35 9.27
N ASN A 153 11.24 -30.25 9.75
CA ASN A 153 10.04 -30.59 8.97
C ASN A 153 9.57 -29.47 8.02
N LEU A 154 10.20 -28.30 8.04
CA LEU A 154 9.84 -27.15 7.21
C LEU A 154 10.77 -26.96 5.98
N PHE A 155 11.79 -27.81 5.82
CA PHE A 155 12.74 -27.79 4.70
C PHE A 155 12.78 -29.13 3.97
#